data_AF-A0A9X3UJA7-F1
#
_entry.id   AF-A0A9X3UJA7-F1
#
_cell.length_a   1.000
_cell.length_b   1.000
_cell.length_c   1.000
_cell.angle_alpha   90.00
_cell.angle_beta   90.00
_cell.angle_gamma   90.00
#
_symmetry.space_group_name_H-M   'P 1'
#
loop_
_entity.id
_entity.type
_entity.pdbx_description
1 polymer ?
#
loop_
_entity_poly.entity_id
_entity_poly.type
_entity_poly.pdbx_seq_one_letter_code
_entity_poly.pdbx_strand_id
1 'polypeptide(L)'
;MNRHEEARATAIMALKTPPPVAQFLTPLQYILTDHFRQRTLCQVMEEFAEGGAFDEDKVGAALHFMMSDFSLHVIDEEEDLFPLLRQRAMPEDDIEEVLDDLSAEHATDRTDADDITGILRDAIETGGKGFPGADGSEWLRRFAKNERRHLIVENAIVMPLARARLSAADLRSLGRRMAARRGIEYPGKVDVDQS
;
A
#
# COMPACT_ATOMS: atom_id res chain seq x y z
N MET A 1 -1.22 -28.26 9.25
CA MET A 1 -0.22 -27.25 8.84
C MET A 1 0.22 -26.56 10.12
N ASN A 2 1.51 -26.25 10.28
CA ASN A 2 1.97 -25.53 11.48
C ASN A 2 1.53 -24.06 11.40
N ARG A 3 1.23 -23.41 12.53
CA ARG A 3 0.81 -21.99 12.59
C ARG A 3 1.80 -21.05 11.89
N HIS A 4 3.10 -21.37 11.93
CA HIS A 4 4.14 -20.61 11.24
C HIS A 4 4.08 -20.75 9.71
N GLU A 5 3.77 -21.95 9.20
CA GLU A 5 3.60 -22.19 7.76
C GLU A 5 2.34 -21.49 7.23
N GLU A 6 1.26 -21.52 8.01
CA GLU A 6 0.03 -20.78 7.72
C GLU A 6 0.29 -19.26 7.65
N ALA A 7 0.94 -18.70 8.66
CA ALA A 7 1.29 -17.28 8.69
C ALA A 7 2.18 -16.88 7.50
N ARG A 8 3.18 -17.69 7.17
CA ARG A 8 4.03 -17.49 5.99
C ARG A 8 3.22 -17.47 4.70
N ALA A 9 2.37 -18.48 4.49
CA ALA A 9 1.55 -18.59 3.27
C ALA A 9 0.58 -17.43 3.14
N THR A 10 -0.06 -17.01 4.24
CA THR A 10 -0.95 -15.85 4.27
C THR A 10 -0.21 -14.56 3.89
N ALA A 11 0.98 -14.33 4.44
CA ALA A 11 1.77 -13.14 4.13
C ALA A 11 2.15 -13.07 2.65
N ILE A 12 2.68 -14.16 2.10
CA ILE A 12 3.05 -14.25 0.68
C ILE A 12 1.83 -14.02 -0.22
N MET A 13 0.69 -14.64 0.10
CA MET A 13 -0.54 -14.49 -0.67
C MET A 13 -1.05 -13.05 -0.66
N ALA A 14 -1.05 -12.39 0.51
CA ALA A 14 -1.49 -11.00 0.65
C ALA A 14 -0.62 -10.04 -0.19
N LEU A 15 0.70 -10.24 -0.22
CA LEU A 15 1.61 -9.40 -1.00
C LEU A 15 1.49 -9.67 -2.51
N LYS A 16 1.28 -10.92 -2.93
CA LYS A 16 1.17 -11.28 -4.36
C LYS A 16 -0.20 -11.04 -4.99
N THR A 17 -1.25 -10.90 -4.19
CA THR A 17 -2.63 -10.83 -4.69
C THR A 17 -3.16 -9.41 -4.57
N PRO A 18 -3.35 -8.68 -5.69
CA PRO A 18 -3.96 -7.36 -5.65
C PRO A 18 -5.43 -7.44 -5.21
N PRO A 19 -6.01 -6.33 -4.71
CA PRO A 19 -7.44 -6.28 -4.43
C PRO A 19 -8.26 -6.60 -5.69
N PRO A 20 -9.44 -7.22 -5.54
CA PRO A 20 -10.27 -7.60 -6.68
C PRO A 20 -10.63 -6.38 -7.56
N VAL A 21 -10.57 -6.54 -8.88
CA VAL A 21 -10.93 -5.50 -9.87
C VAL A 21 -12.32 -4.90 -9.61
N ALA A 22 -13.27 -5.69 -9.12
CA ALA A 22 -14.60 -5.21 -8.75
C ALA A 22 -14.57 -4.08 -7.70
N GLN A 23 -13.54 -4.00 -6.86
CA GLN A 23 -13.40 -2.95 -5.85
C GLN A 23 -13.08 -1.58 -6.45
N PHE A 24 -12.76 -1.44 -7.74
CA PHE A 24 -12.73 -0.11 -8.37
C PHE A 24 -14.10 0.58 -8.36
N LEU A 25 -15.21 -0.17 -8.24
CA LEU A 25 -16.55 0.40 -7.99
C LEU A 25 -16.70 1.00 -6.59
N THR A 26 -15.82 0.61 -5.66
CA THR A 26 -15.77 1.02 -4.26
C THR A 26 -14.33 1.42 -3.91
N PRO A 27 -13.78 2.49 -4.52
CA PRO A 27 -12.33 2.75 -4.49
C PRO A 27 -11.76 2.94 -3.09
N LEU A 28 -12.53 3.50 -2.14
CA LEU A 28 -12.07 3.59 -0.75
C LEU A 28 -11.89 2.21 -0.11
N GLN A 29 -12.69 1.21 -0.50
CA GLN A 29 -12.49 -0.17 -0.05
C GLN A 29 -11.24 -0.80 -0.70
N TYR A 30 -10.95 -0.45 -1.96
CA TYR A 30 -9.71 -0.87 -2.61
C TYR A 30 -8.50 -0.35 -1.82
N ILE A 31 -8.45 0.96 -1.53
CA ILE A 31 -7.38 1.61 -0.75
C ILE A 31 -7.23 0.96 0.63
N LEU A 32 -8.33 0.76 1.37
CA LEU A 32 -8.29 0.06 2.66
C LEU A 32 -7.79 -1.39 2.56
N THR A 33 -8.05 -2.07 1.44
CA THR A 33 -7.55 -3.42 1.21
C THR A 33 -6.04 -3.40 0.95
N ASP A 34 -5.54 -2.40 0.21
CA ASP A 34 -4.11 -2.18 0.03
C ASP A 34 -3.41 -1.78 1.35
N HIS A 35 -4.04 -0.98 2.22
CA HIS A 35 -3.50 -0.70 3.57
C HIS A 35 -3.26 -1.98 4.37
N PHE A 36 -4.14 -2.97 4.26
CA PHE A 36 -3.92 -4.28 4.89
C PHE A 36 -2.69 -5.01 4.31
N ARG A 37 -2.46 -4.90 3.01
CA ARG A 37 -1.30 -5.48 2.33
C ARG A 37 -0.01 -4.77 2.74
N GLN A 38 0.01 -3.44 2.82
CA GLN A 38 1.15 -2.67 3.34
C GLN A 38 1.45 -2.99 4.81
N ARG A 39 0.44 -3.19 5.67
CA ARG A 39 0.67 -3.68 7.04
C ARG A 39 1.32 -5.05 7.08
N THR A 40 0.94 -5.93 6.15
CA THR A 40 1.56 -7.25 5.99
C THR A 40 3.02 -7.11 5.54
N LEU A 41 3.29 -6.20 4.60
CA LEU A 41 4.65 -5.87 4.18
C LEU A 41 5.49 -5.40 5.37
N CYS A 42 4.97 -4.50 6.20
CA CYS A 42 5.67 -4.02 7.39
C CYS A 42 6.06 -5.16 8.35
N GLN A 43 5.16 -6.12 8.57
CA GLN A 43 5.48 -7.32 9.36
C GLN A 43 6.60 -8.14 8.73
N VAL A 44 6.55 -8.36 7.42
CA VAL A 44 7.59 -9.08 6.69
C VAL A 44 8.96 -8.37 6.79
N MET A 45 9.01 -7.04 6.67
CA MET A 45 10.26 -6.29 6.79
C MET A 45 10.85 -6.36 8.20
N GLU A 46 10.03 -6.33 9.25
CA GLU A 46 10.49 -6.51 10.62
C GLU A 46 11.06 -7.90 10.87
N GLU A 47 10.38 -8.94 10.38
CA GLU A 47 10.88 -10.32 10.49
C GLU A 47 12.25 -10.49 9.83
N PHE A 48 12.46 -9.86 8.66
CA PHE A 48 13.76 -9.83 8.01
C PHE A 48 14.81 -9.08 8.85
N ALA A 49 14.46 -7.92 9.38
CA ALA A 49 15.35 -7.10 10.18
C ALA A 49 15.74 -7.72 11.53
N GLU A 50 14.91 -8.60 12.08
CA GLU A 50 15.15 -9.34 13.32
C GLU A 50 16.02 -10.59 13.12
N GLY A 51 16.48 -10.84 11.89
CA GLY A 51 17.34 -11.98 11.57
C GLY A 51 16.57 -13.28 11.34
N GLY A 52 15.32 -13.19 10.87
CA GLY A 52 14.56 -14.34 10.39
C GLY A 52 15.33 -15.12 9.33
N ALA A 53 15.06 -16.43 9.23
CA ALA A 53 15.67 -17.26 8.20
C ALA A 53 15.33 -16.71 6.81
N PHE A 54 16.34 -16.70 5.92
CA PHE A 54 16.12 -16.28 4.54
C PHE A 54 15.06 -17.16 3.87
N ASP A 55 14.06 -16.49 3.30
CA ASP A 55 12.90 -17.10 2.68
C ASP A 55 12.68 -16.43 1.31
N GLU A 56 13.20 -17.07 0.27
CA GLU A 56 13.22 -16.54 -1.09
C GLU A 56 11.83 -16.17 -1.60
N ASP A 57 10.80 -16.96 -1.31
CA ASP A 57 9.42 -16.66 -1.75
C ASP A 57 8.87 -15.40 -1.08
N LYS A 58 9.18 -15.22 0.21
CA LYS A 58 8.71 -14.07 0.99
C LYS A 58 9.45 -12.80 0.58
N VAL A 59 10.76 -12.89 0.36
CA VAL A 59 11.56 -11.79 -0.19
C VAL A 59 11.06 -11.42 -1.59
N GLY A 60 10.83 -12.40 -2.46
CA GLY A 60 10.29 -12.18 -3.80
C GLY A 60 8.89 -11.57 -3.78
N ALA A 61 8.02 -11.97 -2.84
CA ALA A 61 6.70 -11.38 -2.66
C ALA A 61 6.77 -9.91 -2.23
N ALA A 62 7.64 -9.59 -1.26
CA ALA A 62 7.86 -8.23 -0.79
C ALA A 62 8.44 -7.33 -1.88
N LEU A 63 9.45 -7.82 -2.61
CA LEU A 63 10.06 -7.12 -3.73
C LEU A 63 9.03 -6.82 -4.83
N HIS A 64 8.21 -7.82 -5.20
CA HIS A 64 7.16 -7.62 -6.19
C HIS A 64 6.19 -6.51 -5.75
N PHE A 65 5.65 -6.61 -4.53
CA PHE A 65 4.68 -5.64 -4.01
C PHE A 65 5.24 -4.21 -3.97
N MET A 66 6.50 -4.03 -3.54
CA MET A 66 7.17 -2.73 -3.52
C MET A 66 7.28 -2.12 -4.92
N MET A 67 7.69 -2.92 -5.90
CA MET A 67 7.92 -2.47 -7.28
C MET A 67 6.64 -2.27 -8.09
N SER A 68 5.51 -2.80 -7.66
CA SER A 68 4.23 -2.68 -8.37
C SER A 68 3.19 -1.93 -7.55
N ASP A 69 2.50 -2.63 -6.65
CA ASP A 69 1.30 -2.19 -5.97
C ASP A 69 1.55 -0.98 -5.07
N PHE A 70 2.66 -0.98 -4.31
CA PHE A 70 2.99 0.11 -3.39
C PHE A 70 3.13 1.44 -4.12
N SER A 71 3.87 1.45 -5.23
CA SER A 71 4.09 2.67 -6.01
C SER A 71 2.78 3.17 -6.64
N LEU A 72 1.93 2.27 -7.14
CA LEU A 72 0.64 2.64 -7.71
C LEU A 72 -0.33 3.20 -6.66
N HIS A 73 -0.28 2.67 -5.45
CA HIS A 73 -1.08 3.14 -4.32
C HIS A 73 -0.76 4.60 -3.96
N VAL A 74 0.52 4.92 -3.76
CA VAL A 74 0.97 6.29 -3.48
C VAL A 74 0.50 7.26 -4.57
N ILE A 75 0.53 6.86 -5.83
CA ILE A 75 0.05 7.70 -6.94
C ILE A 75 -1.48 7.86 -6.91
N ASP A 76 -2.25 6.81 -6.56
CA ASP A 76 -3.70 6.93 -6.35
C ASP A 76 -4.04 7.95 -5.26
N GLU A 77 -3.19 8.09 -4.25
CA GLU A 77 -3.39 9.04 -3.16
C GLU A 77 -2.99 10.45 -3.55
N GLU A 78 -1.76 10.65 -3.98
CA GLU A 78 -1.19 11.97 -4.26
C GLU A 78 -1.84 12.64 -5.47
N GLU A 79 -2.14 11.91 -6.54
CA GLU A 79 -2.71 12.49 -7.76
C GLU A 79 -4.23 12.58 -7.73
N ASP A 80 -4.90 11.77 -6.90
CA ASP A 80 -6.36 11.65 -6.94
C ASP A 80 -7.06 11.82 -5.59
N LEU A 81 -6.81 10.96 -4.61
CA LEU A 81 -7.56 11.00 -3.35
C LEU A 81 -7.34 12.30 -2.59
N PHE A 82 -6.08 12.72 -2.38
CA PHE A 82 -5.76 13.92 -1.61
C PHE A 82 -6.25 15.18 -2.32
N PRO A 83 -6.05 15.39 -3.64
CA PRO A 83 -6.64 16.53 -4.34
C PRO A 83 -8.18 16.56 -4.27
N LEU A 84 -8.85 15.41 -4.41
CA LEU A 84 -10.31 15.34 -4.25
C LEU A 84 -10.75 15.71 -2.84
N LEU A 85 -10.01 15.28 -1.81
CA LEU A 85 -10.28 15.66 -0.43
C LEU A 85 -10.10 17.15 -0.20
N ARG A 86 -9.00 17.76 -0.66
CA ARG A 86 -8.80 19.22 -0.58
C ARG A 86 -9.95 19.99 -1.22
N GLN A 87 -10.48 19.50 -2.35
CA GLN A 87 -11.62 20.13 -3.01
C GLN A 87 -12.94 20.00 -2.24
N ARG A 88 -13.13 18.91 -1.48
CA ARG A 88 -14.40 18.56 -0.84
C ARG A 88 -14.45 18.85 0.65
N ALA A 89 -13.30 19.02 1.28
CA ALA A 89 -13.18 19.37 2.69
C ALA A 89 -13.78 20.75 2.96
N MET A 90 -14.39 20.89 4.13
CA MET A 90 -14.82 22.16 4.68
C MET A 90 -13.75 22.69 5.65
N PRO A 91 -13.72 24.01 5.95
CA PRO A 91 -12.73 24.57 6.86
C PRO A 91 -12.66 23.89 8.24
N GLU A 92 -13.79 23.41 8.76
CA GLU A 92 -13.85 22.69 10.03
C GLU A 92 -13.25 21.28 10.02
N ASP A 93 -12.96 20.72 8.84
CA ASP A 93 -12.31 19.41 8.72
C ASP A 93 -10.79 19.48 9.00
N ASP A 94 -10.19 20.67 8.87
CA ASP A 94 -8.78 20.98 9.19
C ASP A 94 -7.76 19.94 8.65
N ILE A 95 -7.99 19.46 7.42
CA ILE A 95 -7.25 18.32 6.85
C ILE A 95 -5.97 18.72 6.10
N GLU A 96 -5.79 20.00 5.77
CA GLU A 96 -4.73 20.44 4.85
C GLU A 96 -3.33 20.06 5.36
N GLU A 97 -3.03 20.38 6.62
CA GLU A 97 -1.74 20.06 7.26
C GLU A 97 -1.49 18.54 7.30
N VAL A 98 -2.55 17.75 7.55
CA VAL A 98 -2.46 16.29 7.54
C VAL A 98 -2.09 15.77 6.15
N LEU A 99 -2.70 16.29 5.08
CA LEU A 99 -2.38 15.85 3.71
C LEU A 99 -0.99 16.30 3.26
N ASP A 100 -0.53 17.48 3.71
CA ASP A 100 0.82 17.97 3.45
C ASP A 100 1.88 17.10 4.13
N ASP A 101 1.66 16.76 5.41
CA ASP A 101 2.54 15.86 6.16
C ASP A 101 2.63 14.47 5.51
N LEU A 102 1.49 13.87 5.14
CA LEU A 102 1.46 12.57 4.45
C LEU A 102 2.22 12.61 3.12
N SER A 103 2.06 13.70 2.35
CA SER A 103 2.75 13.86 1.06
C SER A 103 4.27 14.04 1.25
N ALA A 104 4.69 14.70 2.34
CA ALA A 104 6.11 14.82 2.70
C ALA A 104 6.71 13.48 3.17
N GLU A 105 5.93 12.67 3.91
CA GLU A 105 6.29 11.31 4.28
C GLU A 105 6.51 10.44 3.03
N HIS A 106 5.57 10.44 2.06
CA HIS A 106 5.73 9.74 0.79
C HIS A 106 6.98 10.14 0.00
N ALA A 107 7.36 11.43 0.01
CA ALA A 107 8.59 11.88 -0.62
C ALA A 107 9.85 11.27 0.04
N THR A 108 9.83 11.14 1.36
CA THR A 108 10.91 10.49 2.12
C THR A 108 10.93 8.99 1.86
N ASP A 109 9.77 8.34 1.92
CA ASP A 109 9.64 6.89 1.77
C ASP A 109 9.98 6.42 0.36
N ARG A 110 9.79 7.25 -0.69
CA ARG A 110 10.30 6.96 -2.04
C ARG A 110 11.81 6.75 -2.08
N THR A 111 12.56 7.52 -1.29
CA THR A 111 14.03 7.35 -1.21
C THR A 111 14.36 6.04 -0.49
N ASP A 112 13.72 5.78 0.65
CA ASP A 112 13.92 4.56 1.43
C ASP A 112 13.49 3.30 0.64
N ALA A 113 12.47 3.40 -0.23
CA ALA A 113 11.95 2.32 -1.04
C ALA A 113 12.93 1.80 -2.12
N ASP A 114 13.72 2.69 -2.73
CA ASP A 114 14.73 2.31 -3.71
C ASP A 114 15.85 1.47 -3.04
N ASP A 115 16.32 1.92 -1.88
CA ASP A 115 17.35 1.21 -1.10
C ASP A 115 16.84 -0.16 -0.63
N ILE A 116 15.61 -0.23 -0.12
CA ILE A 116 14.97 -1.48 0.31
C ILE A 116 14.79 -2.44 -0.87
N THR A 117 14.38 -1.94 -2.03
CA THR A 117 14.25 -2.73 -3.26
C THR A 117 15.61 -3.30 -3.69
N GLY A 118 16.69 -2.53 -3.54
CA GLY A 118 18.07 -2.99 -3.73
C GLY A 118 18.43 -4.14 -2.79
N ILE A 119 18.21 -3.95 -1.49
CA ILE A 119 18.49 -4.97 -0.46
C ILE A 119 17.76 -6.29 -0.75
N LEU A 120 16.47 -6.23 -1.12
CA LEU A 120 15.68 -7.43 -1.41
C LEU A 120 16.12 -8.14 -2.70
N ARG A 121 16.52 -7.37 -3.73
CA ARG A 121 17.04 -7.93 -4.98
C ARG A 121 18.37 -8.63 -4.77
N ASP A 122 19.30 -7.99 -4.07
CA ASP A 122 20.61 -8.55 -3.73
C ASP A 122 20.45 -9.83 -2.90
N ALA A 123 19.46 -9.89 -2.02
CA ALA A 123 19.15 -11.09 -1.26
C ALA A 123 18.77 -12.28 -2.16
N ILE A 124 17.96 -12.04 -3.20
CA ILE A 124 17.59 -13.09 -4.17
C ILE A 124 18.83 -13.52 -4.96
N GLU A 125 19.60 -12.56 -5.48
CA GLU A 125 20.77 -12.85 -6.33
C GLU A 125 21.88 -13.61 -5.57
N THR A 126 22.04 -13.34 -4.27
CA THR A 126 23.07 -13.97 -3.43
C THR A 126 22.59 -15.20 -2.67
N GLY A 127 21.32 -15.60 -2.83
CA GLY A 127 20.72 -16.69 -2.05
C GLY A 127 20.69 -16.41 -0.55
N GLY A 128 20.46 -15.15 -0.16
CA GLY A 128 20.35 -14.70 1.22
C GLY A 128 21.69 -14.49 1.93
N LYS A 129 22.83 -14.59 1.23
CA LYS A 129 24.15 -14.46 1.87
C LYS A 129 24.36 -13.03 2.37
N GLY A 130 24.41 -12.88 3.69
CA GLY A 130 24.61 -11.57 4.33
C GLY A 130 23.35 -10.72 4.40
N PHE A 131 22.18 -11.27 4.04
CA PHE A 131 20.90 -10.59 4.14
C PHE A 131 20.41 -10.50 5.60
N PRO A 132 19.77 -9.38 6.01
CA PRO A 132 19.77 -8.07 5.34
C PRO A 132 21.02 -7.23 5.67
N GLY A 133 21.93 -7.74 6.48
CA GLY A 133 23.08 -6.98 7.02
C GLY A 133 22.66 -6.03 8.13
N ALA A 134 23.63 -5.41 8.82
CA ALA A 134 23.34 -4.50 9.93
C ALA A 134 22.58 -3.25 9.45
N ASP A 135 23.12 -2.59 8.43
CA ASP A 135 22.52 -1.38 7.84
C ASP A 135 21.16 -1.70 7.21
N GLY A 136 21.05 -2.78 6.44
CA GLY A 136 19.77 -3.19 5.85
C GLY A 136 18.72 -3.54 6.91
N SER A 137 19.10 -4.13 8.04
CA SER A 137 18.18 -4.33 9.17
C SER A 137 17.64 -3.01 9.72
N GLU A 138 18.45 -1.96 9.77
CA GLU A 138 18.02 -0.65 10.24
C GLU A 138 17.04 0.01 9.24
N TRP A 139 17.34 -0.04 7.95
CA TRP A 139 16.45 0.45 6.89
C TRP A 139 15.08 -0.22 6.91
N LEU A 140 15.06 -1.55 6.98
CA LEU A 140 13.82 -2.34 7.02
C LEU A 140 12.96 -2.00 8.26
N ARG A 141 13.57 -1.85 9.44
CA ARG A 141 12.86 -1.42 10.66
C ARG A 141 12.31 -0.01 10.54
N ARG A 142 13.10 0.92 10.00
CA ARG A 142 12.72 2.32 9.84
C ARG A 142 11.50 2.44 8.92
N PHE A 143 11.55 1.82 7.75
CA PHE A 143 10.43 1.81 6.81
C PHE A 143 9.17 1.21 7.42
N ALA A 144 9.26 0.01 8.02
CA ALA A 144 8.10 -0.64 8.63
C ALA A 144 7.48 0.17 9.78
N LYS A 145 8.28 0.97 10.48
CA LYS A 145 7.79 1.87 11.53
C LYS A 145 7.09 3.10 10.94
N ASN A 146 7.70 3.74 9.95
CA ASN A 146 7.16 4.93 9.28
C ASN A 146 5.84 4.61 8.59
N GLU A 147 5.84 3.59 7.74
CA GLU A 147 4.65 3.14 6.99
C GLU A 147 3.49 2.80 7.92
N ARG A 148 3.74 2.13 9.06
CA ARG A 148 2.66 1.86 10.02
C ARG A 148 2.07 3.12 10.65
N ARG A 149 2.90 4.12 10.92
CA ARG A 149 2.43 5.40 11.45
C ARG A 149 1.62 6.14 10.39
N HIS A 150 2.10 6.14 9.16
CA HIS A 150 1.42 6.69 7.99
C HIS A 150 0.01 6.11 7.87
N LEU A 151 -0.08 4.78 7.82
CA LEU A 151 -1.36 4.06 7.71
C LEU A 151 -2.30 4.28 8.88
N ILE A 152 -1.79 4.60 10.08
CA ILE A 152 -2.65 4.96 11.21
C ILE A 152 -3.35 6.29 10.93
N VAL A 153 -2.60 7.29 10.46
CA VAL A 153 -3.15 8.62 10.15
C VAL A 153 -4.17 8.51 9.03
N GLU A 154 -3.85 7.80 7.94
CA GLU A 154 -4.77 7.66 6.82
C GLU A 154 -6.05 6.92 7.21
N ASN A 155 -5.93 5.78 7.88
CA ASN A 155 -7.11 4.99 8.29
C ASN A 155 -7.97 5.70 9.34
N ALA A 156 -7.37 6.51 10.22
CA ALA A 156 -8.09 7.17 11.30
C ALA A 156 -8.65 8.54 10.92
N ILE A 157 -8.07 9.22 9.93
CA ILE A 157 -8.40 10.61 9.58
C ILE A 157 -8.84 10.71 8.12
N VAL A 158 -7.96 10.37 7.18
CA VAL A 158 -8.18 10.55 5.74
C VAL A 158 -9.37 9.72 5.25
N MET A 159 -9.41 8.42 5.57
CA MET A 159 -10.44 7.51 5.06
C MET A 159 -11.84 7.80 5.61
N PRO A 160 -12.03 8.12 6.91
CA PRO A 160 -13.30 8.62 7.42
C PRO A 160 -13.76 9.91 6.76
N LEU A 161 -12.84 10.87 6.57
CA LEU A 161 -13.18 12.14 5.92
C LEU A 161 -13.57 11.92 4.45
N ALA A 162 -12.85 11.08 3.72
CA ALA A 162 -13.16 10.73 2.35
C ALA A 162 -14.56 10.14 2.22
N ARG A 163 -14.94 9.26 3.16
CA ARG A 163 -16.30 8.71 3.21
C ARG A 163 -17.36 9.78 3.50
N ALA A 164 -17.04 10.77 4.32
CA ALA A 164 -17.97 11.84 4.68
C ALA A 164 -18.14 12.90 3.58
N ARG A 165 -17.07 13.22 2.84
CA ARG A 165 -17.03 14.38 1.92
C ARG A 165 -17.11 14.01 0.44
N LEU A 166 -16.64 12.84 0.02
CA LEU A 166 -16.63 12.47 -1.39
C LEU A 166 -18.01 12.07 -1.88
N SER A 167 -18.45 12.68 -2.97
CA SER A 167 -19.70 12.34 -3.63
C SER A 167 -19.58 11.04 -4.42
N ALA A 168 -20.72 10.46 -4.79
CA ALA A 168 -20.74 9.29 -5.68
C ALA A 168 -20.08 9.57 -7.05
N ALA A 169 -20.05 10.83 -7.51
CA ALA A 169 -19.36 11.20 -8.75
C ALA A 169 -17.83 11.19 -8.56
N ASP A 170 -17.33 11.70 -7.43
CA ASP A 170 -15.90 11.69 -7.10
C ASP A 170 -15.39 10.26 -7.00
N LEU A 171 -16.12 9.40 -6.27
CA LEU A 171 -15.76 7.99 -6.11
C LEU A 171 -15.72 7.25 -7.45
N ARG A 172 -16.70 7.47 -8.35
CA ARG A 172 -16.64 6.88 -9.69
C ARG A 172 -15.45 7.39 -10.50
N SER A 173 -15.10 8.66 -10.36
CA SER A 173 -13.95 9.24 -11.06
C SER A 173 -12.63 8.67 -10.54
N LEU A 174 -12.48 8.59 -9.20
CA LEU A 174 -11.32 7.99 -8.53
C LEU A 174 -11.12 6.54 -8.98
N GLY A 175 -12.16 5.69 -8.87
CA GLY A 175 -12.07 4.29 -9.28
C GLY A 175 -11.71 4.09 -10.76
N ARG A 176 -12.20 4.96 -11.66
CA ARG A 176 -11.83 4.92 -13.08
C ARG A 176 -10.35 5.24 -13.30
N ARG A 177 -9.80 6.22 -12.59
CA ARG A 177 -8.39 6.60 -12.72
C ARG A 177 -7.47 5.54 -12.12
N MET A 178 -7.84 4.98 -10.97
CA MET A 178 -7.14 3.83 -10.38
C MET A 178 -7.08 2.63 -11.34
N ALA A 179 -8.20 2.29 -12.00
CA ALA A 179 -8.25 1.22 -13.00
C ALA A 179 -7.40 1.53 -14.24
N ALA A 180 -7.50 2.75 -14.77
CA ALA A 180 -6.74 3.20 -15.93
C ALA A 180 -5.22 3.18 -15.68
N ARG A 181 -4.78 3.62 -14.49
CA ARG A 181 -3.37 3.58 -14.06
C ARG A 181 -2.79 2.16 -14.06
N ARG A 182 -3.66 1.17 -13.83
CA ARG A 182 -3.33 -0.27 -13.86
C ARG A 182 -3.56 -0.92 -15.22
N GLY A 183 -3.98 -0.18 -16.25
CA GLY A 183 -4.31 -0.72 -17.57
C GLY A 183 -5.52 -1.67 -17.57
N ILE A 184 -6.39 -1.55 -16.56
CA ILE A 184 -7.56 -2.41 -16.37
C ILE A 184 -8.82 -1.67 -16.82
N GLU A 185 -9.71 -2.37 -17.51
CA GLU A 185 -11.02 -1.83 -17.84
C GLU A 185 -11.82 -1.59 -16.55
N TYR A 186 -12.24 -0.34 -16.33
CA TYR A 186 -13.08 -0.01 -15.19
C TYR A 186 -14.37 -0.84 -15.27
N PRO A 187 -14.76 -1.57 -14.20
CA PRO A 187 -15.95 -2.39 -14.24
C PRO A 187 -17.15 -1.56 -14.67
N GLY A 188 -17.77 -1.94 -15.79
CA GLY A 188 -19.09 -1.43 -16.14
C GLY A 188 -20.04 -1.71 -14.97
N LYS A 189 -21.01 -0.82 -14.72
CA LYS A 189 -22.17 -1.27 -13.95
C LYS A 189 -22.71 -2.48 -14.69
N VAL A 190 -22.84 -3.62 -14.01
CA VAL A 190 -23.80 -4.61 -14.46
C VAL A 190 -25.12 -3.87 -14.38
N ASP A 191 -25.65 -3.47 -15.53
CA ASP A 191 -27.03 -3.07 -15.63
C ASP A 191 -27.84 -4.27 -15.17
N VAL A 192 -28.29 -4.25 -13.92
CA VAL A 192 -29.37 -5.11 -13.46
C VAL A 192 -30.63 -4.51 -14.09
N ASP A 193 -30.73 -4.65 -15.41
CA ASP A 193 -31.91 -4.25 -16.16
C ASP A 193 -32.85 -5.45 -16.22
N GLN A 194 -34.00 -5.25 -15.58
CA GLN A 194 -35.30 -5.82 -15.93
C GLN A 194 -35.44 -7.35 -16.02
N SER A 195 -36.09 -7.90 -14.99
CA SER A 195 -37.04 -9.01 -15.09
C SER A 195 -38.18 -8.79 -14.11
#